data_AF-V7B1F7-F1
#
_entry.id   AF-V7B1F7-F1
#
_cell.length_a   1.000
_cell.length_b   1.000
_cell.length_c   1.000
_cell.angle_alpha   90.00
_cell.angle_beta   90.00
_cell.angle_gamma   90.00
#
_symmetry.space_group_name_H-M   'P 1'
#
loop_
_entity.id
_entity.type
_entity.pdbx_description
1 polymer ?
#
loop_
_entity_poly.entity_id
_entity_poly.type
_entity_poly.pdbx_seq_one_letter_code
_entity_poly.pdbx_strand_id
1 'polypeptide(L)'
;EWSYIPVGGSLPNTEQKNLAFGAAASMVHPATGYSVVRSLSEAPKYASVIATILKDGHAKDIITQERRKDNLSMQAWNTLWPQERKRQRAFFLFGLALILQLDIGGIRTFFRTFFCLPDWMWQGFLGSSLSSTDLVLFAFYMFIIAPNNLRMSLVRHLLSDPTGATMIKTYLAV
;
A
#
# COMPACT_ATOMS: atom_id res chain seq x y z
N GLU A 1 -5.15 -29.03 -0.03
CA GLU A 1 -4.86 -28.00 1.00
C GLU A 1 -5.29 -26.63 0.44
N TRP A 2 -5.87 -25.75 1.26
CA TRP A 2 -6.31 -24.41 0.83
C TRP A 2 -5.46 -23.35 1.56
N SER A 3 -4.98 -22.33 0.83
CA SER A 3 -4.26 -21.19 1.41
C SER A 3 -5.08 -19.92 1.25
N TYR A 4 -5.40 -19.25 2.36
CA TYR A 4 -6.10 -17.98 2.36
C TYR A 4 -5.09 -16.83 2.30
N ILE A 5 -5.17 -16.02 1.25
CA ILE A 5 -4.31 -14.84 1.07
C ILE A 5 -5.18 -13.60 1.31
N PRO A 6 -5.03 -12.90 2.45
CA PRO A 6 -5.77 -11.67 2.71
C PRO A 6 -5.23 -10.53 1.85
N VAL A 7 -5.83 -10.34 0.68
CA VAL A 7 -5.50 -9.25 -0.24
C VAL A 7 -6.36 -8.03 0.11
N GLY A 8 -5.72 -6.93 0.53
CA GLY A 8 -6.42 -5.67 0.79
C GLY A 8 -7.08 -5.52 2.17
N GLY A 9 -6.79 -6.41 3.14
CA GLY A 9 -7.27 -6.28 4.53
C GLY A 9 -6.80 -4.99 5.22
N SER A 10 -7.49 -4.55 6.28
CA SER A 10 -7.25 -3.26 6.94
C SER A 10 -5.79 -3.02 7.33
N LEU A 11 -5.37 -1.75 7.33
CA LEU A 11 -4.06 -1.39 7.87
C LEU A 11 -4.03 -1.74 9.37
N PRO A 12 -2.90 -2.28 9.87
CA PRO A 12 -2.74 -2.44 11.31
C PRO A 12 -2.81 -1.07 11.98
N ASN A 13 -3.35 -1.02 13.20
CA ASN A 13 -3.27 0.18 14.02
C ASN A 13 -1.78 0.43 14.35
N THR A 14 -1.20 1.51 13.82
CA THR A 14 0.23 1.83 14.00
C THR A 14 0.56 2.35 15.40
N GLU A 15 -0.46 2.63 16.22
CA GLU A 15 -0.32 3.07 17.63
C GLU A 15 -0.38 1.88 18.61
N GLN A 16 -0.69 0.67 18.13
CA GLN A 16 -0.77 -0.49 19.01
C GLN A 16 0.62 -0.96 19.48
N LYS A 17 0.65 -1.61 20.65
CA LYS A 17 1.90 -2.13 21.24
C LYS A 17 2.41 -3.41 20.59
N ASN A 18 1.49 -4.26 20.13
CA ASN A 18 1.83 -5.53 19.52
C ASN A 18 2.34 -5.30 18.10
N LEU A 19 3.55 -5.78 17.84
CA LEU A 19 4.14 -5.74 16.51
C LEU A 19 3.75 -6.98 15.72
N ALA A 20 3.61 -6.82 14.41
CA ALA A 20 3.46 -7.94 13.48
C ALA A 20 4.42 -7.78 12.31
N PHE A 21 4.51 -8.81 11.47
CA PHE A 21 5.33 -8.79 10.25
C PHE A 21 4.69 -9.63 9.14
N GLY A 22 5.05 -9.35 7.89
CA GLY A 22 4.55 -10.05 6.72
C GLY A 22 3.04 -9.90 6.51
N ALA A 23 2.35 -11.01 6.20
CA ALA A 23 0.91 -11.00 5.98
C ALA A 23 0.12 -10.52 7.21
N ALA A 24 0.58 -10.84 8.43
CA ALA A 24 -0.02 -10.37 9.68
C ALA A 24 0.11 -8.85 9.88
N ALA A 25 1.05 -8.21 9.19
CA ALA A 25 1.20 -6.75 9.13
C ALA A 25 0.55 -6.15 7.87
N SER A 26 -0.35 -6.86 7.18
CA SER A 26 -1.01 -6.44 5.94
C SER A 26 -0.06 -6.15 4.77
N MET A 27 1.12 -6.79 4.73
CA MET A 27 2.14 -6.52 3.71
C MET A 27 1.87 -7.17 2.35
N VAL A 28 0.77 -7.89 2.19
CA VAL A 28 0.34 -8.46 0.90
C VAL A 28 0.04 -7.34 -0.10
N HIS A 29 0.60 -7.42 -1.31
CA HIS A 29 0.31 -6.45 -2.36
C HIS A 29 -1.15 -6.54 -2.81
N PRO A 30 -1.95 -5.46 -2.74
CA PRO A 30 -3.38 -5.55 -3.03
C PRO A 30 -3.71 -5.94 -4.47
N ALA A 31 -2.89 -5.56 -5.45
CA ALA A 31 -3.21 -5.85 -6.85
C ALA A 31 -2.70 -7.23 -7.34
N THR A 32 -1.63 -7.77 -6.74
CA THR A 32 -0.97 -8.99 -7.23
C THR A 32 -0.99 -10.15 -6.24
N GLY A 33 -1.33 -9.89 -4.97
CA GLY A 33 -1.23 -10.89 -3.90
C GLY A 33 0.21 -11.22 -3.47
N TYR A 34 1.23 -10.58 -4.05
CA TYR A 34 2.62 -10.86 -3.72
C TYR A 34 3.00 -10.30 -2.34
N SER A 35 3.61 -11.14 -1.51
CA SER A 35 4.00 -10.78 -0.13
C SER A 35 5.41 -11.22 0.24
N VAL A 36 5.90 -12.32 -0.35
CA VAL A 36 7.18 -12.95 0.02
C VAL A 36 8.36 -12.03 -0.28
N VAL A 37 8.48 -11.55 -1.52
CA VAL A 37 9.57 -10.64 -1.93
C VAL A 37 9.59 -9.39 -1.07
N ARG A 38 8.42 -8.78 -0.82
CA ARG A 38 8.31 -7.61 0.05
C ARG A 38 8.69 -7.92 1.50
N SER A 39 8.31 -9.08 2.02
CA SER A 39 8.67 -9.48 3.38
C SER A 39 10.18 -9.66 3.51
N LEU A 40 10.82 -10.32 2.53
CA LEU A 40 12.26 -10.51 2.53
C LEU A 40 13.03 -9.18 2.40
N SER A 41 12.53 -8.23 1.60
CA SER A 41 13.19 -6.93 1.43
C SER A 41 13.04 -6.00 2.63
N GLU A 42 11.90 -6.02 3.33
CA GLU A 42 11.65 -5.16 4.50
C GLU A 42 12.21 -5.73 5.82
N ALA A 43 12.42 -7.06 5.90
CA ALA A 43 12.87 -7.72 7.12
C ALA A 43 14.17 -7.14 7.72
N PRO A 44 15.24 -6.87 6.94
CA PRO A 44 16.49 -6.36 7.50
C PRO A 44 16.32 -4.98 8.15
N LYS A 45 15.59 -4.07 7.49
CA LYS A 45 15.32 -2.73 8.00
C LYS A 45 14.47 -2.79 9.26
N TYR A 46 13.41 -3.60 9.25
CA TYR A 46 12.53 -3.76 10.39
C TYR A 46 13.26 -4.35 11.61
N ALA A 47 14.04 -5.41 11.42
CA ALA A 47 14.85 -6.01 12.46
C ALA A 47 15.89 -5.04 13.03
N SER A 48 16.53 -4.23 12.18
CA SER A 48 17.49 -3.22 12.62
C SER A 48 16.85 -2.15 13.50
N VAL A 49 15.65 -1.65 13.14
CA VAL A 49 14.92 -0.67 13.96
C VAL A 49 14.53 -1.27 15.32
N ILE A 50 14.03 -2.52 15.33
CA ILE A 50 13.71 -3.22 16.58
C ILE A 50 14.96 -3.38 17.45
N ALA A 51 16.09 -3.77 16.88
CA ALA A 51 17.35 -3.93 17.61
C ALA A 51 17.83 -2.60 18.24
N THR A 52 17.68 -1.48 17.54
CA THR A 52 17.99 -0.15 18.08
C THR A 52 17.06 0.23 19.23
N ILE A 53 15.75 0.03 19.06
CA ILE A 53 14.74 0.27 20.10
C ILE A 53 15.06 -0.52 21.38
N LEU A 54 15.44 -1.79 21.24
CA LEU A 54 15.81 -2.63 22.38
C LEU A 54 17.09 -2.13 23.07
N LYS A 55 18.13 -1.76 22.31
CA LYS A 55 19.37 -1.22 22.89
C LYS A 55 19.13 0.07 23.68
N ASP A 56 18.32 0.98 23.14
CA ASP A 56 18.00 2.26 23.79
C ASP A 56 17.11 2.08 25.03
N GLY A 57 16.21 1.09 25.00
CA GLY A 57 15.34 0.73 26.13
C GLY A 57 16.08 0.15 27.33
N HIS A 58 17.22 -0.52 27.11
CA HIS A 58 18.06 -1.06 28.18
C HIS A 58 18.95 0.02 28.84
N ALA A 59 19.20 1.15 28.17
CA ALA A 59 20.12 2.20 28.64
C ALA A 59 19.47 3.30 29.50
N LYS A 60 18.13 3.36 29.60
CA LYS A 60 17.42 4.44 30.32
C LYS A 60 16.38 3.90 31.31
N ASP A 61 16.53 4.37 32.54
CA ASP A 61 15.89 3.93 33.78
C ASP A 61 14.34 3.85 33.78
N ILE A 62 13.84 3.02 34.70
CA ILE A 62 12.49 2.42 34.80
C ILE A 62 11.33 3.45 34.92
N ILE A 63 11.62 4.69 35.34
CA ILE A 63 10.59 5.66 35.78
C ILE A 63 10.00 6.50 34.62
N THR A 64 10.67 6.58 33.46
CA THR A 64 10.14 7.32 32.27
C THR A 64 9.52 6.42 31.20
N GLN A 65 9.31 5.14 31.51
CA GLN A 65 8.96 4.13 30.51
C GLN A 65 7.53 4.21 29.97
N GLU A 66 6.52 4.66 30.73
CA GLU A 66 5.12 4.55 30.28
C GLU A 66 4.79 5.44 29.07
N ARG A 67 5.07 6.75 29.12
CA ARG A 67 4.89 7.66 27.97
C ARG A 67 5.81 7.36 26.80
N ARG A 68 6.93 6.68 27.03
CA ARG A 68 7.94 6.40 26.00
C ARG A 68 7.66 5.07 25.28
N LYS A 69 7.08 4.07 25.97
CA LYS A 69 6.69 2.77 25.40
C LYS A 69 5.69 2.91 24.25
N ASP A 70 4.73 3.83 24.36
CA ASP A 70 3.75 4.08 23.29
C ASP A 70 4.42 4.61 22.00
N ASN A 71 5.55 5.32 22.12
CA ASN A 71 6.32 5.82 20.97
C ASN A 71 7.25 4.76 20.35
N LEU A 72 7.62 3.70 21.08
CA LEU A 72 8.56 2.68 20.58
C LEU A 72 7.89 1.75 19.56
N SER A 73 6.68 1.27 19.86
CA SER A 73 5.93 0.44 18.90
C SER A 73 5.54 1.25 17.65
N MET A 74 5.19 2.53 17.81
CA MET A 74 4.95 3.43 16.69
C MET A 74 6.17 3.57 15.78
N GLN A 75 7.38 3.67 16.31
CA GLN A 75 8.61 3.72 15.50
C GLN A 75 8.79 2.46 14.65
N ALA A 76 8.57 1.28 15.24
CA ALA A 76 8.59 0.03 14.50
C ALA A 76 7.49 0.00 13.41
N TRP A 77 6.25 0.34 13.77
CA TRP A 77 5.14 0.38 12.82
C TRP A 77 5.35 1.36 11.66
N ASN A 78 5.89 2.54 11.94
CA ASN A 78 6.21 3.55 10.92
C ASN A 78 7.34 3.10 9.98
N THR A 79 8.11 2.10 10.35
CA THR A 79 9.10 1.48 9.45
C THR A 79 8.43 0.66 8.35
N LEU A 80 7.37 -0.10 8.68
CA LEU A 80 6.61 -0.91 7.71
C LEU A 80 5.53 -0.12 6.97
N TRP A 81 4.89 0.83 7.66
CA TRP A 81 3.79 1.64 7.16
C TRP A 81 4.07 3.14 7.29
N PRO A 82 5.15 3.66 6.67
CA PRO A 82 5.31 5.09 6.52
C PRO A 82 4.18 5.66 5.65
N GLN A 83 3.97 6.98 5.70
CA GLN A 83 2.90 7.64 4.97
C GLN A 83 2.93 7.34 3.47
N GLU A 84 4.13 7.27 2.89
CA GLU A 84 4.34 6.90 1.49
C GLU A 84 3.76 5.52 1.15
N ARG A 85 4.01 4.51 1.99
CA ARG A 85 3.45 3.16 1.81
C ARG A 85 1.93 3.14 1.96
N LYS A 86 1.39 3.96 2.86
CA LYS A 86 -0.06 4.11 3.04
C LYS A 86 -0.71 4.68 1.76
N ARG A 87 -0.09 5.69 1.14
CA ARG A 87 -0.54 6.28 -0.14
C ARG A 87 -0.51 5.26 -1.29
N GLN A 88 0.62 4.58 -1.50
CA GLN A 88 0.75 3.53 -2.51
C GLN A 88 -0.32 2.45 -2.32
N ARG A 89 -0.51 1.96 -1.09
CA ARG A 89 -1.52 0.94 -0.78
C ARG A 89 -2.95 1.44 -1.08
N ALA A 90 -3.27 2.67 -0.73
CA ALA A 90 -4.59 3.25 -1.02
C ALA A 90 -4.85 3.33 -2.53
N PHE A 91 -3.84 3.68 -3.32
CA PHE A 91 -3.91 3.65 -4.78
C PHE A 91 -4.17 2.24 -5.32
N PHE A 92 -3.44 1.23 -4.84
CA PHE A 92 -3.63 -0.15 -5.28
C PHE A 92 -5.02 -0.70 -4.91
N LEU A 93 -5.56 -0.32 -3.74
CA LEU A 93 -6.92 -0.68 -3.37
C LEU A 93 -7.98 -0.06 -4.29
N PHE A 94 -7.80 1.22 -4.65
CA PHE A 94 -8.67 1.90 -5.62
C PHE A 94 -8.64 1.18 -6.97
N GLY A 95 -7.45 0.88 -7.51
CA GLY A 95 -7.32 0.14 -8.76
C GLY A 95 -7.92 -1.27 -8.70
N LEU A 96 -7.74 -1.98 -7.59
CA LEU A 96 -8.34 -3.30 -7.38
C LEU A 96 -9.87 -3.23 -7.36
N ALA A 97 -10.44 -2.30 -6.60
CA ALA A 97 -11.89 -2.13 -6.50
C ALA A 97 -12.51 -1.78 -7.86
N LEU A 98 -11.83 -0.94 -8.65
CA LEU A 98 -12.23 -0.63 -10.02
C LEU A 98 -12.27 -1.88 -10.90
N ILE A 99 -11.17 -2.65 -10.94
CA ILE A 99 -11.06 -3.82 -11.82
C ILE A 99 -12.14 -4.85 -11.49
N LEU A 100 -12.46 -5.04 -10.20
CA LEU A 100 -13.51 -5.96 -9.76
C LEU A 100 -14.93 -5.54 -10.19
N GLN A 101 -15.15 -4.28 -10.53
CA GLN A 101 -16.43 -3.75 -11.01
C GLN A 101 -16.58 -3.81 -12.54
N LEU A 102 -15.48 -4.06 -13.26
CA LEU A 102 -15.49 -4.12 -14.72
C LEU A 102 -16.00 -5.48 -15.22
N ASP A 103 -16.73 -5.45 -16.33
CA ASP A 103 -17.08 -6.65 -17.08
C ASP A 103 -15.90 -7.18 -17.90
N ILE A 104 -16.06 -8.33 -18.58
CA ILE A 104 -15.00 -8.95 -19.39
C ILE A 104 -14.45 -7.97 -20.45
N GLY A 105 -15.32 -7.18 -21.07
CA GLY A 105 -14.92 -6.15 -22.05
C GLY A 105 -14.11 -5.02 -21.42
N GLY A 106 -14.56 -4.53 -20.26
CA GLY A 106 -13.89 -3.51 -19.47
C GLY A 106 -12.51 -3.96 -18.98
N ILE A 107 -12.39 -5.17 -18.43
CA ILE A 107 -11.11 -5.73 -17.96
C ILE A 107 -10.11 -5.83 -19.12
N ARG A 108 -10.54 -6.35 -20.28
CA ARG A 108 -9.68 -6.42 -21.48
C ARG A 108 -9.20 -5.04 -21.91
N THR A 109 -10.10 -4.06 -21.91
CA THR A 109 -9.78 -2.67 -22.27
C THR A 109 -8.81 -2.05 -21.27
N PHE A 110 -9.03 -2.26 -19.98
CA PHE A 110 -8.14 -1.81 -18.91
C PHE A 110 -6.73 -2.34 -19.09
N PHE A 111 -6.55 -3.66 -19.19
CA PHE A 111 -5.22 -4.26 -19.30
C PHE A 111 -4.53 -3.92 -20.63
N ARG A 112 -5.28 -3.84 -21.74
CA ARG A 112 -4.71 -3.35 -23.01
C ARG A 112 -4.16 -1.93 -22.86
N THR A 113 -4.91 -1.04 -22.21
CA THR A 113 -4.47 0.34 -21.94
C THR A 113 -3.26 0.36 -21.00
N PHE A 114 -3.31 -0.44 -19.94
CA PHE A 114 -2.25 -0.58 -18.93
C PHE A 114 -0.90 -0.99 -19.56
N PHE A 115 -0.89 -2.00 -20.42
CA PHE A 115 0.33 -2.46 -21.10
C PHE A 115 0.76 -1.58 -22.28
N CYS A 116 -0.04 -0.58 -22.68
CA CYS A 116 0.39 0.45 -23.64
C CYS A 116 1.17 1.60 -22.99
N LEU A 117 1.24 1.65 -21.65
CA LEU A 117 2.10 2.59 -20.95
C LEU A 117 3.59 2.28 -21.19
N PRO A 118 4.49 3.25 -20.97
CA PRO A 118 5.92 2.98 -20.98
C PRO A 118 6.31 1.82 -20.05
N ASP A 119 7.29 1.02 -20.47
CA ASP A 119 7.66 -0.22 -19.78
C ASP A 119 7.96 -0.05 -18.29
N TRP A 120 8.70 1.00 -17.96
CA TRP A 120 9.06 1.31 -16.58
C TRP A 120 7.85 1.59 -15.68
N MET A 121 6.74 2.11 -16.22
CA MET A 121 5.53 2.42 -15.46
C MET A 121 4.77 1.15 -15.09
N TRP A 122 4.42 0.32 -16.06
CA TRP A 122 3.64 -0.88 -15.79
C TRP A 122 4.47 -1.94 -15.04
N GLN A 123 5.77 -2.06 -15.33
CA GLN A 123 6.67 -2.92 -14.58
C GLN A 123 6.83 -2.42 -13.14
N GLY A 124 7.01 -1.12 -12.95
CA GLY A 124 7.14 -0.54 -11.61
C GLY A 124 5.86 -0.67 -10.79
N PHE A 125 4.70 -0.54 -11.43
CA PHE A 125 3.40 -0.76 -10.79
C PHE A 125 3.27 -2.20 -10.27
N LEU A 126 3.57 -3.19 -11.11
CA LEU A 126 3.51 -4.61 -10.73
C LEU A 126 4.58 -5.00 -9.71
N GLY A 127 5.75 -4.36 -9.77
CA GLY A 127 6.86 -4.55 -8.84
C GLY A 127 6.76 -3.74 -7.54
N SER A 128 5.71 -2.93 -7.37
CA SER A 128 5.55 -2.02 -6.22
C SER A 128 6.74 -1.08 -5.99
N SER A 129 7.44 -0.67 -7.06
CA SER A 129 8.61 0.21 -7.00
C SER A 129 8.31 1.68 -7.30
N LEU A 130 7.13 1.99 -7.85
CA LEU A 130 6.69 3.37 -8.11
C LEU A 130 6.42 4.13 -6.81
N SER A 131 6.86 5.39 -6.73
CA SER A 131 6.44 6.29 -5.65
C SER A 131 4.96 6.67 -5.77
N SER A 132 4.38 7.24 -4.71
CA SER A 132 3.01 7.75 -4.70
C SER A 132 2.81 8.84 -5.75
N THR A 133 3.83 9.66 -6.02
CA THR A 133 3.84 10.65 -7.10
C THR A 133 3.85 9.98 -8.47
N ASP A 134 4.69 8.95 -8.65
CA ASP A 134 4.72 8.18 -9.91
C ASP A 134 3.39 7.48 -10.17
N LEU A 135 2.68 7.04 -9.12
CA LEU A 135 1.34 6.46 -9.25
C LEU A 135 0.29 7.50 -9.67
N VAL A 136 0.42 8.76 -9.26
CA VAL A 136 -0.45 9.85 -9.75
C VAL A 136 -0.16 10.12 -11.22
N LEU A 137 1.12 10.17 -11.61
CA LEU A 137 1.52 10.29 -13.02
C LEU A 137 0.99 9.10 -13.84
N PHE A 138 1.16 7.88 -13.34
CA PHE A 138 0.62 6.65 -13.92
C PHE A 138 -0.89 6.76 -14.16
N ALA A 139 -1.66 7.22 -13.17
CA ALA A 139 -3.11 7.40 -13.31
C ALA A 139 -3.45 8.43 -14.40
N PHE A 140 -2.71 9.52 -14.46
CA PHE A 140 -2.89 10.57 -15.46
C PHE A 140 -2.60 10.05 -16.87
N TYR A 141 -1.50 9.35 -17.07
CA TYR A 141 -1.18 8.72 -18.36
C TYR A 141 -2.25 7.70 -18.76
N MET A 142 -2.63 6.80 -17.85
CA MET A 142 -3.73 5.86 -18.07
C MET A 142 -5.00 6.57 -18.55
N PHE A 143 -5.38 7.66 -17.90
CA PHE A 143 -6.57 8.43 -18.26
C PHE A 143 -6.46 9.05 -19.66
N ILE A 144 -5.30 9.59 -20.02
CA ILE A 144 -5.05 10.19 -21.34
C ILE A 144 -5.17 9.16 -22.46
N ILE A 145 -4.61 7.96 -22.30
CA ILE A 145 -4.61 6.95 -23.38
C ILE A 145 -5.85 6.05 -23.35
N ALA A 146 -6.59 6.03 -22.24
CA ALA A 146 -7.79 5.22 -22.09
C ALA A 146 -8.90 5.63 -23.08
N PRO A 147 -9.65 4.67 -23.63
CA PRO A 147 -10.87 4.97 -24.38
C PRO A 147 -11.97 5.55 -23.47
N ASN A 148 -12.94 6.26 -24.07
CA ASN A 148 -13.95 7.02 -23.34
C ASN A 148 -14.78 6.18 -22.36
N ASN A 149 -15.10 4.93 -22.72
CA ASN A 149 -15.81 4.02 -21.81
C ASN A 149 -15.02 3.78 -20.52
N LEU A 150 -13.70 3.55 -20.62
CA LEU A 150 -12.84 3.34 -19.45
C LEU A 150 -12.67 4.64 -18.65
N ARG A 151 -12.53 5.79 -19.32
CA ARG A 151 -12.49 7.11 -18.64
C ARG A 151 -13.75 7.35 -17.81
N MET A 152 -14.93 7.06 -18.37
CA MET A 152 -16.19 7.18 -17.64
C MET A 152 -16.26 6.25 -16.44
N SER A 153 -15.81 5.00 -16.58
CA SER A 153 -15.73 4.07 -15.44
C SER A 153 -14.78 4.57 -14.34
N LEU A 154 -13.61 5.10 -14.72
CA LEU A 154 -12.63 5.68 -13.79
C LEU A 154 -13.23 6.86 -13.00
N VAL A 155 -13.85 7.82 -13.70
CA VAL A 155 -14.46 9.00 -13.06
C VAL A 155 -15.62 8.58 -12.16
N ARG A 156 -16.50 7.69 -12.65
CA ARG A 156 -17.60 7.18 -11.85
C ARG A 156 -17.08 6.50 -10.58
N HIS A 157 -16.09 5.61 -10.70
CA HIS A 157 -15.52 4.91 -9.56
C HIS A 157 -14.85 5.86 -8.55
N LEU A 158 -14.13 6.88 -9.04
CA LEU A 158 -13.53 7.91 -8.18
C LEU A 158 -14.55 8.67 -7.34
N LEU A 159 -15.75 8.92 -7.89
CA LEU A 159 -16.80 9.69 -7.22
C LEU A 159 -17.72 8.83 -6.35
N SER A 160 -18.00 7.59 -6.75
CA SER A 160 -19.02 6.76 -6.09
C SER A 160 -18.44 5.72 -5.13
N ASP A 161 -17.19 5.28 -5.33
CA ASP A 161 -16.60 4.22 -4.52
C ASP A 161 -15.89 4.79 -3.27
N PRO A 162 -16.09 4.21 -2.07
CA PRO A 162 -15.40 4.66 -0.85
C PRO A 162 -13.87 4.63 -0.95
N THR A 163 -13.29 3.78 -1.80
CA THR A 163 -11.85 3.73 -2.03
C THR A 163 -11.32 5.01 -2.69
N GLY A 164 -12.12 5.69 -3.51
CA GLY A 164 -11.77 6.98 -4.11
C GLY A 164 -11.57 8.06 -3.05
N ALA A 165 -12.53 8.22 -2.15
CA ALA A 165 -12.43 9.16 -1.03
C ALA A 165 -11.28 8.81 -0.08
N THR A 166 -11.09 7.51 0.20
CA THR A 166 -9.99 7.01 1.05
C THR A 166 -8.63 7.33 0.43
N MET A 167 -8.47 7.11 -0.87
CA MET A 167 -7.25 7.41 -1.61
C MET A 167 -6.94 8.91 -1.54
N ILE A 168 -7.89 9.78 -1.91
CA ILE A 168 -7.70 11.24 -1.87
C ILE A 168 -7.30 11.70 -0.46
N LYS A 169 -8.02 11.26 0.57
CA LYS A 169 -7.69 11.60 1.97
C LYS A 169 -6.28 11.16 2.36
N THR A 170 -5.85 9.97 1.94
CA THR A 170 -4.52 9.43 2.27
C THR A 170 -3.41 10.21 1.56
N TYR A 171 -3.66 10.65 0.32
CA TYR A 171 -2.72 11.47 -0.44
C TYR A 171 -2.59 12.89 0.13
N LEU A 172 -3.68 13.48 0.63
CA LEU A 172 -3.67 14.82 1.23
C LEU A 172 -3.19 14.85 2.69
N ALA A 173 -3.15 13.71 3.37
CA ALA A 173 -2.61 13.64 4.73
C ALA A 173 -1.10 13.94 4.71
N VAL A 174 -0.72 14.96 5.49
CA VAL A 174 0.67 15.41 5.71
C VAL A 174 1.33 14.52 6.76
#